data_AF-A0A2G1WY91-F1
#
_entry.id   AF-A0A2G1WY91-F1
#
_cell.length_a   1.000
_cell.length_b   1.000
_cell.length_c   1.000
_cell.angle_alpha   90.00
_cell.angle_beta   90.00
_cell.angle_gamma   90.00
#
_symmetry.space_group_name_H-M   'P 1'
#
loop_
_entity.id
_entity.type
_entity.pdbx_description
1 polymer ?
#
loop_
_entity_poly.entity_id
_entity_poly.type
_entity_poly.pdbx_seq_one_letter_code
_entity_poly.pdbx_strand_id
1 'polypeptide(L)'
;MSIENPDSATEALDTLTDEQEAAEQQREEYATTKARLEQKRSQRRRMVEVLDEPVEFRPVGVGVARRAMRLRSRAMDGSADAEEALIDLVFETLADHAVDDEMDEEFWEGFSMSTVQSAFEELVMAELDIEDQEAIEDFREV
;
A
#
# COMPACT_ATOMS: atom_id res chain seq x y z
N MET A 1 46.22 -44.49 -18.01
CA MET A 1 46.87 -43.72 -16.93
C MET A 1 47.53 -42.54 -17.61
N SER A 2 46.78 -41.46 -17.85
CA SER A 2 46.44 -40.37 -16.92
C SER A 2 47.57 -39.38 -16.84
N ILE A 3 47.36 -38.20 -17.43
CA ILE A 3 47.77 -36.92 -16.86
C ILE A 3 46.59 -35.98 -17.16
N GLU A 4 45.59 -35.99 -16.28
CA GLU A 4 44.61 -34.91 -16.21
C GLU A 4 45.37 -33.69 -15.67
N ASN A 5 45.37 -32.61 -16.43
CA ASN A 5 46.14 -31.41 -16.12
C ASN A 5 45.66 -30.81 -14.78
N PRO A 6 46.51 -30.74 -13.75
CA PRO A 6 46.14 -30.19 -12.44
C PRO A 6 45.80 -28.70 -12.51
N ASP A 7 46.36 -27.96 -13.46
CA ASP A 7 46.07 -26.53 -13.66
C ASP A 7 44.61 -26.28 -14.09
N SER A 8 44.03 -27.18 -14.90
CA SER A 8 42.63 -27.07 -15.35
C SER A 8 41.62 -27.39 -14.24
N ALA A 9 41.97 -28.28 -13.31
CA ALA A 9 41.11 -28.60 -12.17
C ALA A 9 41.13 -27.48 -11.12
N THR A 10 42.26 -26.78 -11.00
CA THR A 10 42.44 -25.66 -10.07
C THR A 10 41.69 -24.41 -10.57
N GLU A 11 41.82 -24.05 -11.85
CA GLU A 11 41.03 -22.96 -12.45
C GLU A 11 39.51 -23.24 -12.37
N ALA A 12 39.07 -24.47 -12.60
CA ALA A 12 37.66 -24.84 -12.50
C ALA A 12 37.11 -24.74 -11.06
N LEU A 13 37.93 -25.06 -10.05
CA LEU A 13 37.57 -24.91 -8.64
C LEU A 13 37.53 -23.45 -8.22
N ASP A 14 38.48 -22.63 -8.65
CA ASP A 14 38.48 -21.19 -8.38
C ASP A 14 37.24 -20.53 -9.00
N THR A 15 36.90 -20.87 -10.24
CA THR A 15 35.70 -20.33 -10.90
C THR A 15 34.40 -20.73 -10.18
N LEU A 16 34.29 -21.97 -9.71
CA LEU A 16 33.14 -22.44 -8.93
C LEU A 16 33.03 -21.77 -7.55
N THR A 17 34.18 -21.43 -6.95
CA THR A 17 34.24 -20.75 -5.65
C THR A 17 33.84 -19.28 -5.79
N ASP A 18 34.34 -18.61 -6.84
CA ASP A 18 33.95 -17.23 -7.20
C ASP A 18 32.45 -17.13 -7.52
N GLU A 19 31.89 -18.12 -8.24
CA GLU A 19 30.45 -18.18 -8.52
C GLU A 19 29.60 -18.41 -7.27
N GLN A 20 30.07 -19.23 -6.31
CA GLN A 20 29.39 -19.44 -5.04
C GLN A 20 29.44 -18.20 -4.14
N GLU A 21 30.61 -17.55 -4.02
CA GLU A 21 30.75 -16.32 -3.26
C GLU A 21 29.91 -15.18 -3.86
N ALA A 22 29.86 -15.07 -5.20
CA ALA A 22 28.98 -14.10 -5.87
C ALA A 22 27.49 -14.40 -5.64
N ALA A 23 27.09 -15.68 -5.62
CA ALA A 23 25.71 -16.08 -5.35
C ALA A 23 25.30 -15.85 -3.88
N GLU A 24 26.21 -16.04 -2.93
CA GLU A 24 25.98 -15.72 -1.52
C GLU A 24 25.90 -14.21 -1.30
N GLN A 25 26.81 -13.42 -1.88
CA GLN A 25 26.75 -11.96 -1.82
C GLN A 25 25.45 -11.40 -2.42
N GLN A 26 24.99 -11.93 -3.57
CA GLN A 26 23.69 -11.54 -4.12
C GLN A 26 22.53 -11.90 -3.19
N ARG A 27 22.54 -13.09 -2.56
CA ARG A 27 21.48 -13.49 -1.61
C ARG A 27 21.45 -12.60 -0.38
N GLU A 28 22.61 -12.20 0.15
CA GLU A 28 22.70 -11.25 1.25
C GLU A 28 22.20 -9.87 0.85
N GLU A 29 22.57 -9.37 -0.34
CA GLU A 29 22.04 -8.11 -0.89
C GLU A 29 20.51 -8.15 -1.09
N TYR A 30 19.96 -9.25 -1.60
CA TYR A 30 18.51 -9.44 -1.76
C TYR A 30 17.79 -9.53 -0.41
N ALA A 31 18.33 -10.23 0.58
CA ALA A 31 17.76 -10.32 1.91
C ALA A 31 17.77 -8.96 2.62
N THR A 32 18.86 -8.22 2.50
CA THR A 32 19.02 -6.87 3.06
C THR A 32 18.08 -5.87 2.39
N THR A 33 17.93 -5.97 1.07
CA THR A 33 17.01 -5.14 0.28
C THR A 33 15.55 -5.46 0.63
N LYS A 34 15.20 -6.74 0.77
CA LYS A 34 13.86 -7.17 1.19
C LYS A 34 13.52 -6.67 2.58
N ALA A 35 14.40 -6.85 3.57
CA ALA A 35 14.20 -6.34 4.92
C ALA A 35 14.06 -4.80 4.95
N ARG A 36 14.84 -4.08 4.12
CA ARG A 36 14.74 -2.62 3.99
C ARG A 36 13.45 -2.18 3.33
N LEU A 37 12.94 -2.92 2.35
CA LEU A 37 11.66 -2.66 1.70
C LEU A 37 10.49 -3.00 2.63
N GLU A 38 10.55 -4.09 3.40
CA GLU A 38 9.57 -4.45 4.42
C GLU A 38 9.56 -3.44 5.57
N GLN A 39 10.72 -2.96 6.03
CA GLN A 39 10.84 -1.88 7.01
C GLN A 39 10.26 -0.58 6.46
N LYS A 40 10.62 -0.18 5.23
CA LYS A 40 10.02 0.98 4.54
C LYS A 40 8.51 0.84 4.38
N ARG A 41 8.01 -0.37 4.11
CA ARG A 41 6.57 -0.65 3.96
C ARG A 41 5.84 -0.61 5.30
N SER A 42 6.45 -1.08 6.38
CA SER A 42 5.92 -0.98 7.76
C SER A 42 5.93 0.47 8.30
N GLN A 43 6.80 1.32 7.76
CA GLN A 43 6.90 2.74 8.09
C GLN A 43 6.01 3.65 7.24
N ARG A 44 5.26 3.12 6.25
CA ARG A 44 4.32 3.93 5.44
C ARG A 44 3.01 4.22 6.19
N ARG A 45 3.12 4.59 7.46
CA ARG A 45 1.97 5.11 8.19
C ARG A 45 1.70 6.53 7.69
N ARG A 46 0.44 6.95 7.68
CA ARG A 46 0.01 8.25 7.15
C ARG A 46 -0.77 9.03 8.18
N MET A 47 -0.46 10.31 8.28
CA MET A 47 -1.19 11.25 9.13
C MET A 47 -2.28 11.91 8.29
N VAL A 48 -3.52 11.80 8.74
CA VAL A 48 -4.70 12.48 8.18
C VAL A 48 -5.27 13.39 9.26
N GLU A 49 -5.68 14.59 8.90
CA GLU A 49 -6.16 15.57 9.88
C GLU A 49 -7.67 15.41 10.08
N VAL A 50 -8.09 15.07 11.30
CA VAL A 50 -9.50 14.90 11.66
C VAL A 50 -9.83 15.89 12.77
N LEU A 51 -10.60 16.93 12.43
CA LEU A 51 -10.94 18.02 13.37
C LEU A 51 -9.70 18.64 14.04
N ASP A 52 -8.68 18.97 13.24
CA ASP A 52 -7.39 19.51 13.69
C ASP A 52 -6.55 18.52 14.54
N GLU A 53 -6.98 17.27 14.69
CA GLU A 53 -6.21 16.21 15.35
C GLU A 53 -5.59 15.27 14.32
N PRO A 54 -4.26 15.04 14.37
CA PRO A 54 -3.59 14.22 13.39
C PRO A 54 -3.76 12.73 13.75
N VAL A 55 -4.47 11.99 12.90
CA VAL A 55 -4.77 10.56 13.04
C VAL A 55 -3.82 9.73 12.18
N GLU A 56 -3.27 8.66 12.74
CA GLU A 56 -2.35 7.76 12.03
C GLU A 56 -3.06 6.55 11.42
N PHE A 57 -2.87 6.34 10.12
CA PHE A 57 -3.42 5.23 9.34
C PHE A 57 -2.35 4.37 8.69
N ARG A 58 -2.68 3.10 8.47
CA ARG A 58 -1.95 2.16 7.62
C ARG A 58 -2.26 2.45 6.14
N PRO A 59 -1.35 2.11 5.20
CA PRO A 59 -1.60 2.22 3.77
C PRO A 59 -2.93 1.59 3.34
N VAL A 60 -3.79 2.36 2.69
CA VAL A 60 -4.91 1.83 1.90
C VAL A 60 -4.42 1.51 0.49
N GLY A 61 -4.71 0.30 0.00
CA GLY A 61 -4.34 -0.06 -1.37
C GLY A 61 -5.23 0.62 -2.42
N VAL A 62 -4.71 0.85 -3.63
CA VAL A 62 -5.44 1.42 -4.79
C VAL A 62 -6.78 0.72 -5.12
N GLY A 63 -6.96 -0.53 -4.67
CA GLY A 63 -8.23 -1.25 -4.81
C GLY A 63 -9.40 -0.59 -4.07
N VAL A 64 -9.14 0.04 -2.92
CA VAL A 64 -10.14 0.76 -2.13
C VAL A 64 -10.61 2.00 -2.90
N ALA A 65 -9.67 2.79 -3.41
CA ALA A 65 -9.95 3.96 -4.25
C ALA A 65 -10.85 3.61 -5.45
N ARG A 66 -10.46 2.58 -6.21
CA ARG A 66 -11.21 2.10 -7.39
C ARG A 66 -12.58 1.53 -7.02
N ARG A 67 -12.75 0.96 -5.84
CA ARG A 67 -14.06 0.46 -5.36
C ARG A 67 -14.95 1.64 -4.98
N ALA A 68 -14.43 2.60 -4.23
CA ALA A 68 -15.14 3.81 -3.83
C ALA A 68 -15.63 4.61 -5.05
N MET A 69 -14.78 4.81 -6.07
CA MET A 69 -15.18 5.49 -7.31
C MET A 69 -16.33 4.78 -8.04
N ARG A 70 -16.26 3.45 -8.17
CA ARG A 70 -17.31 2.66 -8.84
C ARG A 70 -18.63 2.72 -8.09
N LEU A 71 -18.59 2.68 -6.76
CA LEU A 71 -19.79 2.81 -5.93
C LEU A 71 -20.36 4.22 -6.01
N ARG A 72 -19.50 5.25 -5.94
CA ARG A 72 -19.90 6.66 -6.08
C ARG A 72 -20.58 6.94 -7.43
N SER A 73 -20.02 6.46 -8.54
CA SER A 73 -20.64 6.58 -9.86
C SER A 73 -22.04 5.96 -9.90
N ARG A 74 -22.19 4.74 -9.37
CA ARG A 74 -23.51 4.08 -9.31
C ARG A 74 -24.49 4.78 -8.38
N ALA A 75 -24.02 5.32 -7.26
CA ALA A 75 -24.84 6.10 -6.33
C ALA A 75 -25.35 7.39 -7.00
N MET A 76 -24.50 8.08 -7.76
CA MET A 76 -24.89 9.24 -8.57
C MET A 76 -25.93 8.89 -9.65
N ASP A 77 -25.89 7.67 -10.19
CA ASP A 77 -26.91 7.15 -11.11
C ASP A 77 -28.24 6.75 -10.39
N GLY A 78 -28.34 6.96 -9.08
CA GLY A 78 -29.55 6.74 -8.28
C GLY A 78 -29.66 5.35 -7.63
N SER A 79 -28.57 4.58 -7.58
CA SER A 79 -28.54 3.26 -6.92
C SER A 79 -28.40 3.40 -5.40
N ALA A 80 -29.50 3.31 -4.66
CA ALA A 80 -29.49 3.35 -3.18
C ALA A 80 -28.55 2.29 -2.56
N ASP A 81 -28.58 1.05 -3.06
CA ASP A 81 -27.67 -0.02 -2.61
C ASP A 81 -26.19 0.32 -2.80
N ALA A 82 -25.86 1.17 -3.77
CA ALA A 82 -24.48 1.59 -4.01
C ALA A 82 -24.07 2.75 -3.11
N GLU A 83 -25.02 3.59 -2.70
CA GLU A 83 -24.83 4.64 -1.70
C GLU A 83 -24.58 4.01 -0.33
N GLU A 84 -25.41 3.04 0.09
CA GLU A 84 -25.23 2.28 1.33
C GLU A 84 -23.88 1.56 1.33
N ALA A 85 -23.57 0.79 0.28
CA ALA A 85 -22.28 0.09 0.19
C ALA A 85 -21.06 1.04 0.10
N LEU A 86 -21.24 2.29 -0.35
CA LEU A 86 -20.18 3.30 -0.32
C LEU A 86 -19.95 3.79 1.11
N ILE A 87 -21.03 4.05 1.85
CA ILE A 87 -20.96 4.45 3.26
C ILE A 87 -20.25 3.36 4.05
N ASP A 88 -20.69 2.10 3.94
CA ASP A 88 -20.07 0.96 4.64
C ASP A 88 -18.57 0.88 4.34
N LEU A 89 -18.20 0.96 3.05
CA LEU A 89 -16.80 0.92 2.64
C LEU A 89 -15.97 2.03 3.30
N VAL A 90 -16.53 3.23 3.44
CA VAL A 90 -15.83 4.38 4.04
C VAL A 90 -15.55 4.11 5.52
N PHE A 91 -16.57 3.68 6.29
CA PHE A 91 -16.42 3.38 7.71
C PHE A 91 -15.48 2.20 7.95
N GLU A 92 -15.69 1.08 7.25
CA GLU A 92 -14.83 -0.11 7.33
C GLU A 92 -13.37 0.25 7.03
N THR A 93 -13.12 1.04 5.98
CA THR A 93 -11.75 1.41 5.60
C THR A 93 -11.08 2.25 6.68
N LEU A 94 -11.77 3.23 7.25
CA LEU A 94 -11.19 4.08 8.28
C LEU A 94 -10.89 3.28 9.55
N ALA A 95 -11.79 2.40 9.97
CA ALA A 95 -11.60 1.53 11.14
C ALA A 95 -10.46 0.51 10.92
N ASP A 96 -10.49 -0.25 9.83
CA ASP A 96 -9.52 -1.31 9.55
C ASP A 96 -8.08 -0.79 9.37
N HIS A 97 -7.97 0.45 8.87
CA HIS A 97 -6.69 1.07 8.59
C HIS A 97 -6.21 2.01 9.69
N ALA A 98 -7.02 2.34 10.70
CA ALA A 98 -6.54 3.08 11.85
C ALA A 98 -5.40 2.31 12.54
N VAL A 99 -4.38 3.04 13.00
CA VAL A 99 -3.29 2.44 13.80
C VAL A 99 -3.73 2.26 15.25
N ASP A 100 -4.61 3.13 15.74
CA ASP A 100 -5.21 3.06 17.05
C ASP A 100 -6.40 2.09 17.04
N ASP A 101 -6.32 1.04 17.84
CA ASP A 101 -7.36 -0.01 17.92
C ASP A 101 -8.64 0.50 18.61
N GLU A 102 -8.62 1.69 19.25
CA GLU A 102 -9.81 2.36 19.80
C GLU A 102 -10.61 3.12 18.73
N MET A 103 -10.07 3.28 17.51
CA MET A 103 -10.73 3.99 16.40
C MET A 103 -11.51 3.05 15.49
N ASP A 104 -12.43 2.30 16.07
CA ASP A 104 -13.33 1.37 15.38
C ASP A 104 -14.51 2.07 14.68
N GLU A 105 -15.42 1.30 14.08
CA GLU A 105 -16.59 1.85 13.39
C GLU A 105 -17.47 2.72 14.31
N GLU A 106 -17.61 2.35 15.59
CA GLU A 106 -18.41 3.11 16.58
C GLU A 106 -17.75 4.46 16.91
N PHE A 107 -16.42 4.52 16.99
CA PHE A 107 -15.69 5.78 17.09
C PHE A 107 -16.03 6.70 15.91
N TRP A 108 -16.00 6.19 14.68
CA TRP A 108 -16.27 6.98 13.47
C TRP A 108 -17.73 7.41 13.36
N GLU A 109 -18.68 6.64 13.87
CA GLU A 109 -20.10 7.01 13.94
C GLU A 109 -20.35 8.27 14.79
N GLY A 110 -19.43 8.59 15.72
CA GLY A 110 -19.47 9.81 16.53
C GLY A 110 -19.26 11.11 15.73
N PHE A 111 -18.81 11.01 14.47
CA PHE A 111 -18.49 12.16 13.63
C PHE A 111 -19.59 12.46 12.59
N SER A 112 -19.56 13.70 12.08
CA SER A 112 -20.42 14.05 10.95
C SER A 112 -19.97 13.31 9.69
N MET A 113 -20.93 12.94 8.83
CA MET A 113 -20.61 12.25 7.56
C MET A 113 -19.62 13.05 6.69
N SER A 114 -19.67 14.38 6.72
CA SER A 114 -18.70 15.22 6.02
C SER A 114 -17.28 15.04 6.55
N THR A 115 -17.10 14.92 7.86
CA THR A 115 -15.79 14.69 8.47
C THR A 115 -15.24 13.32 8.08
N VAL A 116 -16.09 12.29 8.16
CA VAL A 116 -15.74 10.91 7.80
C VAL A 116 -15.35 10.84 6.32
N GLN A 117 -16.12 11.47 5.43
CA GLN A 117 -15.81 11.54 4.01
C GLN A 117 -14.49 12.25 3.74
N SER A 118 -14.23 13.40 4.36
CA SER A 118 -12.96 14.12 4.21
C SER A 118 -11.77 13.29 4.66
N ALA A 119 -11.85 12.66 5.83
CA ALA A 119 -10.79 11.79 6.34
C ALA A 119 -10.50 10.62 5.39
N PHE A 120 -11.54 9.99 4.85
CA PHE A 120 -11.41 8.92 3.88
C PHE A 120 -10.81 9.41 2.55
N GLU A 121 -11.25 10.55 2.03
CA GLU A 121 -10.70 11.13 0.80
C GLU A 121 -9.20 11.42 0.96
N GLU A 122 -8.79 12.08 2.06
CA GLU A 122 -7.38 12.34 2.35
C GLU A 122 -6.56 11.05 2.45
N LEU A 123 -7.10 10.06 3.17
CA LEU A 123 -6.49 8.74 3.30
C LEU A 123 -6.34 8.03 1.95
N VAL A 124 -7.29 8.16 1.03
CA VAL A 124 -7.23 7.44 -0.24
C VAL A 124 -6.36 8.20 -1.25
N MET A 125 -6.49 9.53 -1.31
CA MET A 125 -5.75 10.39 -2.25
C MET A 125 -4.24 10.40 -1.99
N ALA A 126 -3.82 10.19 -0.75
CA ALA A 126 -2.39 10.14 -0.42
C ALA A 126 -1.64 8.89 -0.93
N GLU A 127 -2.30 7.90 -1.57
CA GLU A 127 -1.62 6.77 -2.25
C GLU A 127 -1.64 6.84 -3.77
N LEU A 128 -2.43 7.75 -4.33
CA LEU A 128 -2.56 7.86 -5.76
C LEU A 128 -1.33 8.54 -6.33
N ASP A 129 -0.80 7.96 -7.41
CA ASP A 129 0.20 8.64 -8.22
C ASP A 129 -0.46 9.80 -8.99
N ILE A 130 0.38 10.66 -9.60
CA ILE A 130 -0.09 11.85 -10.30
C ILE A 130 -1.08 11.48 -11.42
N GLU A 131 -0.89 10.34 -12.10
CA GLU A 131 -1.79 9.86 -13.14
C GLU A 131 -3.18 9.46 -12.57
N ASP A 132 -3.21 8.75 -11.44
CA ASP A 132 -4.46 8.39 -10.76
C ASP A 132 -5.16 9.63 -10.14
N GLN A 133 -4.40 10.65 -9.70
CA GLN A 133 -4.96 11.93 -9.23
C GLN A 133 -5.58 12.74 -10.37
N GLU A 134 -4.91 12.87 -11.51
CA GLU A 134 -5.42 13.55 -12.71
C GLU A 134 -6.72 12.88 -13.21
N ALA A 135 -6.79 11.55 -13.19
CA ALA A 135 -8.00 10.82 -13.58
C ALA A 135 -9.21 11.10 -12.66
N ILE A 136 -9.00 11.45 -11.38
CA ILE A 136 -10.06 11.81 -10.43
C ILE A 136 -10.47 13.27 -10.59
N GLU A 137 -9.51 14.17 -10.81
CA GLU A 137 -9.79 15.59 -11.03
C GLU A 137 -10.57 15.79 -12.34
N ASP A 138 -10.19 15.12 -13.43
CA ASP A 138 -10.95 15.12 -14.70
C ASP A 138 -12.40 14.63 -14.52
N PHE A 139 -12.65 13.71 -13.58
CA PHE A 139 -14.00 13.24 -13.26
C PHE A 139 -14.81 14.25 -12.43
N ARG A 140 -14.16 15.16 -11.67
CA ARG A 140 -14.83 16.22 -10.89
C ARG A 140 -15.26 17.41 -11.76
N GLU A 141 -14.66 17.62 -12.93
CA GLU A 141 -14.99 18.73 -13.84
C GLU A 141 -16.16 18.44 -14.81
N VAL A 142 -16.74 17.23 -14.78
CA VAL A 142 -17.91 16.83 -15.59
C VAL A 142 -19.19 16.87 -14.77
#